data_AF-A0A524KQ73-F1
#
_entry.id   AF-A0A524KQ73-F1
#
_cell.length_a   1.000
_cell.length_b   1.000
_cell.length_c   1.000
_cell.angle_alpha   90.00
_cell.angle_beta   90.00
_cell.angle_gamma   90.00
#
_symmetry.space_group_name_H-M   'P 1'
#
loop_
_entity.id
_entity.type
_entity.pdbx_description
1 polymer ?
#
loop_
_entity_poly.entity_id
_entity_poly.type
_entity_poly.pdbx_seq_one_letter_code
_entity_poly.pdbx_strand_id
1 'polypeptide(L)' 'MADHASLAEVERRIQIVEDNLRELVEQAAAYSGAADEERNADRIADQQAKLDALLKQRAALLGKA' A
#
# COMPACT_ATOMS: atom_id res chain seq x y z
N MET A 1 -22.43 12.85 1.80
CA MET A 1 -22.27 12.25 0.45
C MET A 1 -20.84 12.34 -0.07
N ALA A 2 -20.16 13.48 0.05
CA ALA A 2 -18.74 13.63 -0.32
C ALA A 2 -17.79 12.73 0.53
N ASP A 3 -18.12 12.49 1.79
CA ASP A 3 -17.27 11.68 2.69
C ASP A 3 -17.30 10.18 2.36
N HIS A 4 -18.44 9.66 1.90
CA HIS A 4 -18.53 8.26 1.44
C HIS A 4 -17.81 8.04 0.10
N ALA A 5 -17.91 9.00 -0.82
CA ALA A 5 -17.18 8.93 -2.08
C ALA A 5 -15.66 8.99 -1.87
N SER A 6 -15.20 9.81 -0.90
CA SER A 6 -13.78 9.88 -0.54
C SER A 6 -13.30 8.67 0.26
N LEU A 7 -14.12 8.08 1.13
CA LEU A 7 -13.79 6.82 1.81
C LEU A 7 -13.61 5.67 0.82
N ALA A 8 -14.56 5.49 -0.10
CA ALA A 8 -14.48 4.44 -1.12
C ALA A 8 -13.26 4.60 -2.03
N GLU A 9 -12.83 5.83 -2.31
CA GLU A 9 -11.60 6.08 -3.07
C GLU A 9 -10.35 5.69 -2.28
N VAL A 10 -10.27 6.04 -0.99
CA VAL A 10 -9.15 5.64 -0.12
C VAL A 10 -9.08 4.12 0.00
N GLU A 11 -10.21 3.44 0.16
CA GLU A 11 -10.27 1.97 0.24
C GLU A 11 -9.83 1.31 -1.08
N ARG A 12 -10.23 1.84 -2.24
CA ARG A 12 -9.71 1.37 -3.53
C ARG A 12 -8.20 1.53 -3.64
N ARG A 13 -7.66 2.66 -3.18
CA ARG A 13 -6.21 2.92 -3.20
C ARG A 13 -5.45 2.00 -2.25
N ILE A 14 -6.04 1.67 -1.09
CA ILE A 14 -5.48 0.68 -0.16
C ILE A 14 -5.37 -0.67 -0.86
N GLN A 15 -6.44 -1.15 -1.48
CA GLN A 15 -6.43 -2.44 -2.18
C GLN A 15 -5.32 -2.52 -3.23
N ILE A 16 -5.17 -1.47 -4.05
CA ILE A 16 -4.10 -1.41 -5.06
C ILE A 16 -2.70 -1.51 -4.44
N VAL A 17 -2.47 -0.84 -3.31
CA VAL A 17 -1.17 -0.88 -2.62
C VAL A 17 -0.91 -2.24 -1.98
N GLU A 18 -1.93 -2.86 -1.40
CA GLU A 18 -1.83 -4.22 -0.85
C GLU A 18 -1.53 -5.25 -1.94
N ASP A 19 -2.18 -5.14 -3.11
CA ASP A 19 -1.91 -6.03 -4.25
C ASP A 19 -0.46 -5.85 -4.76
N ASN A 20 0.01 -4.61 -4.90
CA ASN A 20 1.40 -4.33 -5.25
C ASN A 20 2.40 -4.91 -4.23
N LEU A 21 2.10 -4.83 -2.93
CA LEU A 21 2.94 -5.41 -1.87
C LEU A 21 3.03 -6.94 -2.01
N ARG A 22 1.92 -7.62 -2.30
CA ARG A 22 1.92 -9.07 -2.53
C ARG A 22 2.78 -9.44 -3.73
N GLU A 23 2.61 -8.77 -4.85
CA GLU A 23 3.43 -9.01 -6.05
C GLU A 23 4.92 -8.77 -5.80
N LEU A 24 5.28 -7.73 -5.04
CA LEU A 24 6.67 -7.43 -4.68
C LEU A 24 7.28 -8.49 -3.75
N VAL A 25 6.51 -8.99 -2.79
CA VAL A 25 6.95 -10.09 -1.91
C VAL A 25 7.15 -11.37 -2.71
N GLU A 26 6.25 -11.69 -3.63
CA GLU A 26 6.40 -12.83 -4.54
C GLU A 26 7.63 -12.70 -5.44
N GLN A 27 7.89 -11.50 -5.98
CA GLN A 27 9.09 -11.21 -6.77
C GLN A 27 10.37 -11.37 -5.93
N ALA A 28 10.38 -10.84 -4.70
CA ALA A 28 11.52 -10.98 -3.79
C ALA A 28 11.79 -12.45 -3.42
N ALA A 29 10.74 -13.27 -3.28
CA ALA A 29 10.88 -14.70 -3.04
C ALA A 29 11.37 -15.47 -4.29
N ALA A 30 11.02 -15.00 -5.50
CA ALA A 30 11.39 -15.64 -6.77
C ALA A 30 12.82 -15.29 -7.24
N TYR A 31 13.29 -14.06 -7.00
CA TYR A 31 14.59 -13.57 -7.44
C TYR A 31 15.50 -13.30 -6.22
N SER A 32 16.35 -14.28 -5.86
CA SER A 32 17.27 -14.23 -4.69
C SER A 32 18.69 -13.72 -5.02
N GLY A 33 18.80 -12.80 -5.98
CA GLY A 33 20.05 -12.12 -6.28
C GLY A 33 20.22 -10.87 -5.41
N ALA A 34 21.39 -10.66 -4.80
CA ALA A 34 21.62 -9.56 -3.84
C ALA A 34 21.22 -8.15 -4.34
N ALA A 35 21.40 -7.86 -5.64
CA ALA A 35 21.00 -6.58 -6.23
C ALA A 35 19.48 -6.45 -6.45
N ASP A 36 18.79 -7.57 -6.71
CA ASP A 36 17.34 -7.60 -6.84
C ASP A 36 16.66 -7.55 -5.47
N GLU A 37 17.29 -8.11 -4.44
CA GLU A 37 16.82 -8.07 -3.05
C GLU A 37 16.79 -6.64 -2.48
N GLU A 38 17.86 -5.85 -2.65
CA GLU A 38 17.90 -4.46 -2.17
C GLU A 38 16.85 -3.59 -2.87
N ARG A 39 16.75 -3.71 -4.20
CA ARG A 39 15.76 -2.95 -4.98
C ARG A 39 14.32 -3.35 -4.63
N ASN A 40 14.06 -4.63 -4.36
CA ASN A 40 12.75 -5.08 -3.93
C ASN A 40 12.44 -4.62 -2.51
N ALA A 41 13.42 -4.63 -1.60
CA ALA A 41 13.27 -4.12 -0.24
C ALA A 41 12.89 -2.63 -0.22
N ASP A 42 13.56 -1.79 -1.02
CA ASP A 42 13.22 -0.36 -1.13
C ASP A 42 11.79 -0.15 -1.63
N ARG A 43 11.40 -0.88 -2.68
CA ARG A 43 10.04 -0.78 -3.25
C ARG A 43 8.96 -1.25 -2.26
N ILE A 44 9.24 -2.30 -1.48
CA ILE A 44 8.35 -2.78 -0.42
C ILE A 44 8.21 -1.70 0.66
N ALA A 45 9.31 -1.09 1.10
CA ALA A 45 9.29 -0.02 2.10
C ALA A 45 8.46 1.18 1.64
N ASP A 46 8.61 1.60 0.37
CA ASP A 46 7.83 2.69 -0.22
C ASP A 46 6.32 2.37 -0.26
N GLN A 47 5.94 1.16 -0.68
CA GLN A 47 4.53 0.77 -0.69
C GLN A 47 3.96 0.65 0.73
N GLN A 48 4.74 0.18 1.69
CA GLN A 48 4.31 0.12 3.09
C GLN A 48 4.07 1.53 3.66
N ALA A 49 4.97 2.47 3.41
CA ALA A 49 4.79 3.87 3.83
C ALA A 49 3.53 4.50 3.20
N LYS A 50 3.25 4.18 1.93
CA LYS A 50 2.03 4.61 1.24
C LYS A 50 0.77 3.98 1.85
N LEU A 51 0.82 2.69 2.20
CA LEU A 51 -0.29 1.99 2.86
C LEU A 51 -0.60 2.64 4.21
N ASP A 52 0.43 2.91 5.02
CA ASP A 52 0.27 3.55 6.33
C ASP A 52 -0.37 4.95 6.21
N ALA A 53 0.03 5.74 5.20
CA ALA A 53 -0.57 7.04 4.93
C ALA A 53 -2.06 6.93 4.54
N LEU A 54 -2.40 5.94 3.71
CA LEU A 54 -3.79 5.69 3.31
C LEU A 54 -4.65 5.19 4.48
N LEU A 55 -4.12 4.33 5.35
CA LEU A 55 -4.82 3.87 6.56
C LEU A 55 -5.08 5.02 7.53
N LYS A 56 -4.11 5.94 7.72
CA LYS A 56 -4.32 7.16 8.50
C LYS A 56 -5.42 8.05 7.90
N GLN A 57 -5.41 8.22 6.58
CA GLN A 57 -6.45 8.97 5.87
C GLN A 57 -7.83 8.32 6.05
N ARG A 58 -7.92 6.99 5.93
CA ARG A 58 -9.15 6.22 6.15
C ARG A 58 -9.68 6.41 7.58
N ALA A 59 -8.80 6.28 8.57
CA ALA A 59 -9.16 6.49 9.98
C ALA A 59 -9.67 7.92 10.23
N ALA A 60 -9.02 8.92 9.63
CA ALA A 60 -9.46 10.31 9.73
C ALA A 60 -10.83 10.57 9.07
N LEU A 61 -11.16 9.88 7.96
CA LEU A 61 -12.47 9.97 7.33
C LEU A 61 -13.55 9.28 8.17
N LEU A 62 -13.26 8.11 8.74
CA LEU A 62 -14.18 7.38 9.61
C LEU A 62 -14.43 8.08 10.95
N GLY A 63 -13.42 8.77 11.50
CA GLY A 63 -13.57 9.58 12.72
C GLY A 63 -14.22 10.94 12.51
N LYS A 64 -14.40 11.37 11.24
CA LYS A 64 -15.15 12.58 10.87
C LYS A 64 -16.61 12.30 10.52
N ALA A 65 -17.00 11.02 10.45
CA ALA A 65 -18.34 10.58 10.10
C ALA A 65 -19.30 10.57 11.29
#